data_AF-A0A2V5NG71-F1
#
_entry.id   AF-A0A2V5NG71-F1
#
_cell.length_a   1.000
_cell.length_b   1.000
_cell.length_c   1.000
_cell.angle_alpha   90.00
_cell.angle_beta   90.00
_cell.angle_gamma   90.00
#
_symmetry.space_group_name_H-M   'P 1'
#
loop_
_entity.id
_entity.type
_entity.pdbx_description
1 polymer ?
#
loop_
_entity_poly.entity_id
_entity_poly.type
_entity_poly.pdbx_seq_one_letter_code
_entity_poly.pdbx_strand_id
1 'polypeptide(L)'
;MRFIKLSGREATIVRAIGFAEPMMGAELQDQTHMEVEDVTDTLNSLMSAGFVESLPYYDEVQLAEMPVTAFELNPAYANELRQALYRR
;
A
#
# COMPACT_ATOMS: atom_id res chain seq x y z
N MET A 1 -10.28 -10.60 16.91
CA MET A 1 -9.66 -9.40 16.31
C MET A 1 -8.34 -9.82 15.69
N ARG A 2 -8.17 -9.63 14.37
CA ARG A 2 -6.90 -9.91 13.70
C ARG A 2 -5.92 -8.80 14.05
N PHE A 3 -4.75 -9.16 14.59
CA PHE A 3 -3.68 -8.19 14.85
C PHE A 3 -2.81 -8.09 13.60
N ILE A 4 -2.97 -7.01 12.84
CA ILE A 4 -2.07 -6.71 11.71
C ILE A 4 -0.79 -6.12 12.29
N LYS A 5 0.36 -6.67 11.89
CA LYS A 5 1.67 -6.14 12.21
C LYS A 5 2.30 -5.64 10.92
N LEU A 6 2.39 -4.32 10.78
CA LEU A 6 3.04 -3.68 9.64
C LEU A 6 4.53 -3.45 9.93
N SER A 7 5.36 -3.69 8.93
CA SER A 7 6.75 -3.25 8.90
C SER A 7 6.83 -1.73 8.81
N GLY A 8 8.05 -1.18 8.93
CA GLY A 8 8.23 0.26 8.80
C GLY A 8 7.88 0.80 7.42
N ARG A 9 8.25 0.08 6.37
CA ARG A 9 7.98 0.43 4.99
C ARG A 9 6.49 0.26 4.66
N GLU A 10 5.89 -0.84 5.09
CA GLU A 10 4.45 -1.10 4.93
C GLU A 10 3.61 -0.02 5.60
N ALA A 11 3.93 0.36 6.84
CA ALA A 11 3.22 1.42 7.54
C ALA A 11 3.34 2.78 6.84
N THR A 12 4.50 3.06 6.22
CA THR A 12 4.70 4.28 5.43
C THR A 12 3.81 4.27 4.18
N ILE A 13 3.77 3.17 3.43
CA ILE A 13 2.92 3.03 2.23
C ILE A 13 1.43 3.11 2.59
N VAL A 14 0.98 2.35 3.60
CA VAL A 14 -0.42 2.38 4.05
C VAL A 14 -0.85 3.79 4.51
N ARG A 15 0.06 4.53 5.14
CA ARG A 15 -0.19 5.92 5.54
C ARG A 15 -0.23 6.88 4.34
N ALA A 16 0.60 6.65 3.32
CA ALA A 16 0.65 7.48 2.13
C ALA A 16 -0.62 7.32 1.27
N ILE A 17 -1.04 6.08 0.99
CA ILE A 17 -2.31 5.79 0.27
C ILE A 17 -3.49 6.45 0.99
N GLY A 18 -3.51 6.37 2.32
CA GLY A 18 -4.62 6.90 3.10
C GLY A 18 -5.90 6.07 2.96
N PHE A 19 -7.03 6.61 3.44
CA PHE A 19 -8.29 5.86 3.57
C PHE A 19 -9.45 6.48 2.78
N ALA A 20 -9.16 7.41 1.87
CA ALA A 20 -10.19 8.24 1.23
C ALA A 20 -10.30 7.98 -0.28
N GLU A 21 -9.19 8.01 -1.01
CA GLU A 21 -9.17 7.89 -2.46
C GLU A 21 -7.96 7.05 -2.92
N PRO A 22 -8.05 6.38 -4.08
CA PRO A 22 -6.91 5.72 -4.69
C PRO A 22 -5.78 6.71 -5.00
N MET A 23 -4.54 6.26 -4.85
CA MET A 23 -3.34 7.06 -5.13
C MET A 23 -2.50 6.42 -6.24
N MET A 24 -1.95 7.23 -7.13
CA MET A 24 -1.08 6.73 -8.21
C MET A 24 0.26 6.26 -7.63
N GLY A 25 0.84 5.20 -8.19
CA GLY A 25 2.14 4.69 -7.75
C GLY A 25 3.27 5.73 -7.83
N ALA A 26 3.25 6.60 -8.86
CA ALA A 26 4.20 7.71 -8.94
C ALA A 26 4.06 8.70 -7.77
N GLU A 27 2.83 9.02 -7.37
CA GLU A 27 2.56 9.91 -6.23
C GLU A 27 2.99 9.25 -4.91
N LEU A 28 2.76 7.94 -4.77
CA LEU A 28 3.24 7.17 -3.62
C LEU A 28 4.76 7.15 -3.52
N GLN A 29 5.44 6.97 -4.64
CA GLN A 29 6.90 7.01 -4.69
C GLN A 29 7.42 8.37 -4.21
N ASP A 30 6.87 9.46 -4.77
CA ASP A 30 7.25 10.82 -4.41
C ASP A 30 6.97 11.12 -2.93
N GLN A 31 5.81 10.71 -2.41
CA GLN A 31 5.43 10.97 -1.02
C GLN A 31 6.26 10.16 -0.02
N THR A 32 6.57 8.90 -0.34
CA THR A 32 7.32 8.02 0.57
C THR A 32 8.82 8.23 0.54
N HIS A 33 9.35 8.89 -0.52
CA HIS A 33 10.79 9.08 -0.74
C HIS A 33 11.57 7.75 -0.71
N MET A 34 10.91 6.67 -1.15
CA MET A 34 11.49 5.34 -1.26
C MET A 34 11.91 5.07 -2.70
N GLU A 35 12.88 4.18 -2.88
CA GLU A 35 13.26 3.71 -4.22
C GLU A 35 12.08 2.99 -4.89
N VAL A 36 11.99 3.11 -6.22
CA VAL A 36 10.89 2.53 -7.02
C VAL A 36 10.76 1.02 -6.79
N GLU A 37 11.87 0.31 -6.65
CA GLU A 37 11.92 -1.13 -6.35
C GLU A 37 11.36 -1.43 -4.96
N ASP A 38 11.80 -0.69 -3.94
CA ASP A 38 11.33 -0.85 -2.56
C ASP A 38 9.81 -0.57 -2.44
N VAL A 39 9.30 0.44 -3.16
CA VAL A 39 7.86 0.77 -3.19
C VAL A 39 7.08 -0.38 -3.84
N THR A 40 7.55 -0.87 -4.99
CA THR A 40 6.90 -1.94 -5.75
C THR A 40 6.84 -3.23 -4.93
N ASP A 41 7.95 -3.64 -4.32
CA ASP A 41 8.03 -4.83 -3.48
C ASP A 41 7.11 -4.74 -2.26
N THR A 42 7.05 -3.55 -1.64
CA THR A 42 6.19 -3.32 -0.48
C THR A 42 4.71 -3.34 -0.88
N LEU A 43 4.35 -2.74 -2.01
CA LEU A 43 2.99 -2.76 -2.54
C LEU A 43 2.55 -4.20 -2.88
N ASN A 44 3.39 -4.95 -3.59
CA ASN A 44 3.09 -6.35 -3.92
C ASN A 44 2.95 -7.22 -2.66
N SER A 45 3.76 -6.98 -1.63
CA SER A 45 3.62 -7.66 -0.33
C SER A 45 2.27 -7.33 0.35
N LEU A 46 1.86 -6.06 0.33
CA LEU A 46 0.58 -5.61 0.89
C LEU A 46 -0.63 -6.11 0.06
N MET A 47 -0.50 -6.20 -1.26
CA MET A 47 -1.50 -6.77 -2.16
C MET A 47 -1.67 -8.26 -1.94
N SER A 48 -0.57 -9.01 -1.83
CA SER A 48 -0.58 -10.44 -1.51
C SER A 48 -1.26 -10.73 -0.16
N ALA A 49 -1.08 -9.83 0.82
CA ALA A 49 -1.77 -9.91 2.10
C ALA A 49 -3.25 -9.48 2.05
N GLY A 50 -3.71 -8.91 0.94
CA GLY A 50 -5.06 -8.40 0.74
C GLY A 50 -5.34 -7.05 1.43
N PHE A 51 -4.30 -6.33 1.84
CA PHE A 51 -4.43 -5.03 2.52
C PHE A 51 -4.51 -3.86 1.55
N VAL A 52 -3.92 -4.00 0.37
CA VAL A 52 -3.93 -3.04 -0.73
C VAL A 52 -4.51 -3.71 -1.96
N GLU A 53 -5.23 -2.95 -2.77
CA GLU A 53 -5.76 -3.38 -4.06
C GLU A 53 -5.30 -2.38 -5.14
N SER A 54 -5.11 -2.87 -6.37
CA SER A 54 -4.75 -2.04 -7.51
C SER A 54 -5.96 -1.79 -8.42
N LEU A 55 -5.91 -0.68 -9.15
CA LEU A 55 -6.92 -0.27 -10.12
C LEU A 55 -6.25 0.02 -11.48
N PRO A 56 -6.48 -0.82 -12.51
CA PRO A 56 -7.25 -2.07 -12.50
C PRO A 56 -6.60 -3.17 -11.64
N TYR A 57 -7.37 -4.22 -11.35
CA TYR A 57 -6.90 -5.32 -10.52
C TYR A 57 -5.74 -6.09 -11.17
N TYR A 58 -4.67 -6.26 -10.40
CA TYR A 58 -3.52 -7.09 -10.72
C TYR A 58 -3.22 -8.00 -9.52
N ASP A 59 -2.78 -9.23 -9.79
CA ASP A 59 -2.25 -10.11 -8.74
C ASP A 59 -0.89 -9.62 -8.22
N GLU A 60 -0.08 -9.04 -9.12
CA GLU A 60 1.23 -8.47 -8.86
C GLU A 60 1.51 -7.36 -9.88
N VAL A 61 2.09 -6.26 -9.43
CA VAL A 61 2.44 -5.11 -10.28
C VAL A 61 3.93 -5.14 -10.61
N GLN A 62 4.26 -5.00 -11.90
CA GLN A 62 5.65 -4.94 -12.34
C GLN A 62 6.25 -3.54 -12.14
N LEU A 63 7.57 -3.45 -12.02
CA LEU A 63 8.30 -2.19 -11.79
C LEU A 63 7.95 -1.11 -12.83
N ALA A 64 7.78 -1.51 -14.10
CA ALA A 64 7.43 -0.61 -15.20
C ALA A 64 5.97 -0.10 -15.13
N GLU A 65 5.09 -0.85 -14.47
CA GLU A 65 3.65 -0.56 -14.37
C GLU A 65 3.32 0.20 -13.08
N MET A 66 4.15 0.04 -12.04
CA MET A 66 3.93 0.65 -10.72
C MET A 66 3.63 2.15 -10.80
N PRO A 67 4.41 2.99 -11.51
CA PRO A 67 4.19 4.44 -11.51
C PRO A 67 2.81 4.86 -12.06
N VAL A 68 2.24 4.07 -12.98
CA VAL A 68 0.98 4.37 -13.67
C VAL A 68 -0.22 3.59 -13.13
N THR A 69 -0.01 2.77 -12.10
CA THR A 69 -1.07 1.99 -11.45
C THR A 69 -1.61 2.76 -10.26
N ALA A 70 -2.94 2.77 -10.08
CA ALA A 70 -3.57 3.34 -8.90
C ALA A 70 -3.71 2.26 -7.81
N PHE A 71 -3.51 2.65 -6.55
CA PHE A 71 -3.58 1.77 -5.38
C PHE A 71 -4.52 2.33 -4.33
N GLU A 72 -5.28 1.45 -3.69
CA GLU A 72 -6.17 1.80 -2.58
C GLU A 72 -6.07 0.78 -1.45
N LEU A 73 -6.44 1.17 -0.24
CA LEU A 73 -6.52 0.24 0.87
C LEU A 73 -7.80 -0.58 0.78
N ASN A 74 -7.70 -1.89 1.03
CA ASN A 74 -8.86 -2.76 1.08
C ASN A 74 -9.81 -2.33 2.23
N PRO A 75 -11.05 -1.92 1.94
CA PRO A 75 -12.00 -1.48 2.96
C PRO A 75 -12.29 -2.54 4.03
N ALA A 76 -12.16 -3.83 3.70
CA ALA A 76 -12.37 -4.93 4.62
C ALA A 76 -11.37 -4.94 5.80
N TYR A 77 -10.20 -4.30 5.63
CA TYR A 77 -9.13 -4.23 6.62
C TYR A 77 -8.86 -2.81 7.13
N ALA A 78 -9.66 -1.81 6.70
CA ALA A 78 -9.40 -0.40 6.99
C ALA A 78 -9.29 -0.10 8.50
N ASN A 79 -10.14 -0.72 9.33
CA ASN A 79 -10.11 -0.51 10.78
C ASN A 79 -8.87 -1.13 11.42
N GLU A 80 -8.49 -2.34 11.02
CA GLU A 80 -7.31 -3.05 11.49
C GLU A 80 -6.02 -2.35 11.07
N LEU A 81 -5.94 -1.89 9.82
CA LEU A 81 -4.81 -1.11 9.31
C LEU A 81 -4.67 0.21 10.05
N ARG A 82 -5.78 0.92 10.29
CA ARG A 82 -5.79 2.14 11.09
C ARG A 82 -5.26 1.87 12.50
N GLN A 83 -5.72 0.81 13.17
CA GLN A 83 -5.21 0.45 14.49
C GLN A 83 -3.72 0.09 14.48
N ALA A 84 -3.24 -0.61 13.45
CA ALA A 84 -1.84 -0.97 13.29
C ALA A 84 -0.93 0.27 13.14
N LEU A 85 -1.41 1.33 12.47
CA LEU A 85 -0.67 2.58 12.33
C LEU A 85 -0.50 3.36 13.65
N TYR A 86 -1.45 3.28 14.59
CA TYR A 86 -1.42 4.01 15.86
C TYR A 86 -0.68 3.28 16.99
N ARG A 87 -0.46 1.97 16.88
CA ARG A 87 0.15 1.14 17.94
C ARG A 87 1.68 1.09 17.89
N ARG A 88 2.32 2.03 17.20
CA ARG A 88 3.77 2.00 16.95
C ARG A 88 4.54 2.97 17.85
#